data_AF-A0A4U5UAV7-F1
#
_entry.id   AF-A0A4U5UAV7-F1
#
_cell.length_a   1.000
_cell.length_b   1.000
_cell.length_c   1.000
_cell.angle_alpha   90.00
_cell.angle_beta   90.00
_cell.angle_gamma   90.00
#
_symmetry.space_group_name_H-M   'P 1'
#
loop_
_entity.id
_entity.type
_entity.pdbx_description
1 polymer ?
#
loop_
_entity_poly.entity_id
_entity_poly.type
_entity_poly.pdbx_seq_one_letter_code
_entity_poly.pdbx_strand_id
1 'polypeptide(L)'
;MTRLPPGELVADEETPGLLKDERQSWQIHTRYLAKLSSVGSIRDEETCERLRGLIQRQVQICKRSVEVMDAVRRGAQLAIDECQFQFRNRRWNCSTLETMPVFGKVVTQGFQWSGCSDNIAYGVAFSQSFVDVRERSKGQSSSRALMNLHNNEAGRKAILSHMRVECKCHGVSGSCEVKTCWKAMPPFRKVGNVIKEKFDGATEVEQRKVGTTKVLVPRNSQFKPHTDEDLVYLDPSPDFCDYDPRTPGMLGTVGRQCNRTSKAIDGCELMCCGRGFQTQEVEVVDRCSCKFHWCCYVKCKQCRKMVEMHTCR
;
A
#
# COMPACT_ATOMS: atom_id res chain seq x y z
N MET A 1 52.93 -48.86 -13.12
CA MET A 1 51.70 -48.68 -13.92
C MET A 1 50.64 -49.59 -13.34
N THR A 2 49.75 -49.02 -12.53
CA THR A 2 48.58 -49.73 -12.00
C THR A 2 47.46 -48.71 -11.94
N ARG A 3 46.43 -48.98 -12.76
CA ARG A 3 45.23 -48.17 -12.93
C ARG A 3 44.34 -48.32 -11.70
N LEU A 4 43.75 -47.23 -11.25
CA LEU A 4 42.60 -47.19 -10.34
C LEU A 4 41.43 -46.44 -11.03
N PRO A 5 40.17 -46.76 -10.69
CA PRO A 5 38.99 -46.58 -11.53
C PRO A 5 38.39 -45.16 -11.49
N PRO A 6 37.49 -44.80 -12.44
CA PRO A 6 36.87 -43.48 -12.51
C PRO A 6 35.81 -43.30 -11.42
N GLY A 7 35.78 -42.08 -10.86
CA GLY A 7 34.88 -41.68 -9.80
C GLY A 7 33.40 -41.68 -10.19
N GLU A 8 32.58 -42.18 -9.27
CA GLU A 8 31.17 -41.90 -9.21
C GLU A 8 30.96 -40.43 -8.81
N LEU A 9 30.25 -39.71 -9.68
CA LEU A 9 29.68 -38.41 -9.40
C LEU A 9 28.59 -38.58 -8.34
N VAL A 10 28.89 -38.17 -7.10
CA VAL A 10 27.85 -37.86 -6.13
C VAL A 10 27.25 -36.53 -6.55
N ALA A 11 26.02 -36.59 -7.08
CA ALA A 11 25.17 -35.42 -7.24
C ALA A 11 24.75 -34.98 -5.83
N ASP A 12 25.33 -33.89 -5.33
CA ASP A 12 24.76 -33.15 -4.21
C ASP A 12 23.39 -32.65 -4.66
N GLU A 13 22.34 -33.13 -3.99
CA GLU A 13 20.99 -32.59 -4.09
C GLU A 13 21.02 -31.09 -3.74
N GLU A 14 20.85 -30.25 -4.76
CA GLU A 14 20.44 -28.86 -4.59
C GLU A 14 19.07 -28.83 -3.89
N THR A 15 19.07 -28.64 -2.56
CA THR A 15 17.87 -28.18 -1.84
C THR A 15 17.53 -26.75 -2.29
N PRO A 16 16.37 -26.49 -2.90
CA PRO A 16 15.97 -25.14 -3.26
C PRO A 16 15.66 -24.36 -1.97
N GLY A 17 16.33 -23.22 -1.80
CA GLY A 17 16.19 -22.31 -0.66
C GLY A 17 14.80 -21.69 -0.52
N LEU A 18 13.85 -22.47 -0.01
CA LEU A 18 12.59 -21.98 0.53
C LEU A 18 12.75 -21.61 2.00
N LEU A 19 12.20 -20.44 2.36
CA LEU A 19 11.96 -19.90 3.72
C LEU A 19 13.13 -19.16 4.39
N LYS A 20 13.54 -18.03 3.82
CA LYS A 20 14.28 -16.96 4.54
C LYS A 20 13.61 -15.58 4.44
N ASP A 21 12.29 -15.54 4.30
CA ASP A 21 11.56 -14.28 4.04
C ASP A 21 10.41 -13.99 5.03
N GLU A 22 10.64 -14.28 6.33
CA GLU A 22 9.71 -13.91 7.42
C GLU A 22 10.35 -12.96 8.46
N ARG A 23 11.31 -12.11 8.04
CA ARG A 23 11.87 -11.04 8.92
C ARG A 23 11.73 -9.63 8.37
N GLN A 24 10.92 -9.45 7.34
CA GLN A 24 10.56 -8.13 6.83
C GLN A 24 9.07 -7.94 6.98
N SER A 25 8.66 -7.78 8.24
CA SER A 25 7.37 -7.19 8.50
C SER A 25 7.64 -5.88 9.20
N TRP A 26 6.83 -4.86 8.90
CA TRP A 26 7.06 -3.47 9.24
C TRP A 26 6.15 -3.06 10.39
N GLN A 27 6.69 -2.45 11.45
CA GLN A 27 5.87 -1.84 12.50
C GLN A 27 5.12 -0.65 11.91
N ILE A 28 3.99 -0.93 11.27
CA ILE A 28 3.01 0.08 10.95
C ILE A 28 2.28 0.34 12.26
N HIS A 29 2.91 1.15 13.11
CA HIS A 29 2.15 1.95 14.07
C HIS A 29 1.15 2.71 13.22
N THR A 30 -0.07 2.17 13.14
CA THR A 30 -1.16 2.64 12.29
C THR A 30 -1.68 3.94 12.91
N ARG A 31 -0.86 4.98 12.90
CA ARG A 31 -1.26 6.31 13.36
C ARG A 31 -1.87 7.14 12.27
N TYR A 32 -1.84 6.74 11.01
CA TYR A 32 -2.55 7.48 9.98
C TYR A 32 -3.16 6.57 8.95
N LEU A 33 -4.30 7.06 8.47
CA LEU A 33 -5.11 6.58 7.37
C LEU A 33 -6.06 5.44 7.81
N ALA A 34 -7.28 5.81 8.22
CA ALA A 34 -8.36 4.89 8.53
C ALA A 34 -9.74 5.48 8.16
N LYS A 35 -10.55 4.60 7.56
CA LYS A 35 -11.79 4.76 6.79
C LYS A 35 -13.02 5.09 7.66
N LEU A 36 -13.78 6.14 7.32
CA LEU A 36 -15.23 6.27 7.63
C LEU A 36 -15.89 6.97 6.42
N SER A 37 -17.15 6.88 6.04
CA SER A 37 -18.36 6.28 6.56
C SER A 37 -19.48 7.18 7.13
N SER A 38 -19.42 8.54 7.11
CA SER A 38 -20.67 9.38 7.04
C SER A 38 -20.64 10.91 6.77
N VAL A 39 -19.53 11.62 6.48
CA VAL A 39 -19.58 13.12 6.40
C VAL A 39 -19.45 13.65 4.95
N GLY A 40 -20.29 14.65 4.59
CA GLY A 40 -20.28 15.36 3.31
C GLY A 40 -18.97 16.08 2.97
N SER A 41 -18.92 16.67 1.77
CA SER A 41 -17.76 17.39 1.22
C SER A 41 -17.20 18.42 2.22
N ILE A 42 -15.87 18.46 2.40
CA ILE A 42 -15.18 19.46 3.22
C ILE A 42 -15.29 20.80 2.46
N ARG A 43 -16.31 21.59 2.77
CA ARG A 43 -16.64 22.83 2.04
C ARG A 43 -16.48 24.10 2.86
N ASP A 44 -16.25 23.96 4.16
CA ASP A 44 -16.18 25.05 5.11
C ASP A 44 -15.05 24.85 6.12
N GLU A 45 -14.60 25.96 6.71
CA GLU A 45 -13.54 25.99 7.71
C GLU A 45 -13.92 25.30 9.02
N GLU A 46 -15.22 25.25 9.35
CA GLU A 46 -15.73 24.60 10.57
C GLU A 46 -15.49 23.09 10.51
N THR A 47 -15.65 22.50 9.33
CA THR A 47 -15.34 21.10 9.06
C THR A 47 -13.89 20.79 9.40
N CYS A 48 -12.94 21.67 9.03
CA CYS A 48 -11.50 21.51 9.31
C CYS A 48 -11.17 21.45 10.81
N GLU A 49 -11.94 22.10 11.68
CA GLU A 49 -11.72 22.06 13.14
C GLU A 49 -12.27 20.77 13.77
N ARG A 50 -13.36 20.24 13.20
CA ARG A 50 -13.99 19.00 13.64
C ARG A 50 -13.22 17.76 13.21
N LEU A 51 -12.26 17.93 12.29
CA LEU A 51 -11.36 16.89 11.81
C LEU A 51 -10.44 16.39 12.93
N ARG A 52 -10.82 15.27 13.54
CA ARG A 52 -9.98 14.55 14.50
C ARG A 52 -8.68 14.08 13.85
N GLY A 53 -7.62 14.02 14.64
CA GLY A 53 -6.30 13.54 14.20
C GLY A 53 -5.38 14.58 13.57
N LEU A 54 -5.90 15.76 13.15
CA LEU A 54 -5.05 16.86 12.67
C LEU A 54 -4.38 17.60 13.84
N ILE A 55 -3.14 18.05 13.60
CA ILE A 55 -2.50 19.03 14.49
C ILE A 55 -2.92 20.45 14.10
N GLN A 56 -2.77 21.42 15.01
CA GLN A 56 -3.19 22.81 14.78
C GLN A 56 -2.65 23.39 13.46
N ARG A 57 -1.40 23.10 13.10
CA ARG A 57 -0.82 23.55 11.82
C ARG A 57 -1.52 22.95 10.61
N GLN A 58 -1.93 21.68 10.66
CA GLN A 58 -2.69 21.03 9.59
C GLN A 58 -4.11 21.60 9.49
N VAL A 59 -4.74 21.94 10.61
CA VAL A 59 -6.04 22.63 10.61
C VAL A 59 -5.94 23.97 9.89
N GLN A 60 -4.88 24.75 10.14
CA GLN A 60 -4.67 26.02 9.42
C GLN A 60 -4.46 25.82 7.91
N ILE A 61 -3.72 24.78 7.50
CA ILE A 61 -3.57 24.45 6.08
C ILE A 61 -4.91 24.02 5.49
N CYS A 62 -5.69 23.20 6.20
CA CYS A 62 -7.02 22.78 5.79
C CYS A 62 -7.94 23.98 5.54
N LYS A 63 -8.01 24.94 6.48
CA LYS A 63 -8.82 26.15 6.36
C LYS A 63 -8.42 27.02 5.17
N ARG A 64 -7.12 27.13 4.88
CA ARG A 64 -6.61 27.92 3.74
C ARG A 64 -6.77 27.21 2.39
N SER A 65 -7.12 25.93 2.39
CA SER A 65 -7.09 25.09 1.20
C SER A 65 -8.29 24.14 1.15
N VAL A 66 -9.43 24.58 1.67
CA VAL A 66 -10.68 23.79 1.77
C VAL A 66 -11.06 23.17 0.42
N GLU A 67 -10.89 23.91 -0.67
CA GLU A 67 -11.19 23.48 -2.05
C GLU A 67 -10.52 22.15 -2.45
N VAL A 68 -9.31 21.88 -1.94
CA VAL A 68 -8.56 20.66 -2.27
C VAL A 68 -8.66 19.58 -1.20
N MET A 69 -9.23 19.87 -0.03
CA MET A 69 -9.28 18.93 1.09
C MET A 69 -10.13 17.68 0.79
N ASP A 70 -11.11 17.80 -0.10
CA ASP A 70 -11.85 16.63 -0.58
C ASP A 70 -10.98 15.69 -1.43
N ALA A 71 -10.05 16.23 -2.22
CA ALA A 71 -9.07 15.45 -2.96
C ALA A 71 -8.05 14.79 -2.01
N VAL A 72 -7.61 15.50 -0.96
CA VAL A 72 -6.73 14.95 0.09
C VAL A 72 -7.39 13.75 0.77
N ARG A 73 -8.67 13.89 1.15
CA ARG A 73 -9.48 12.81 1.74
C ARG A 73 -9.58 11.60 0.81
N ARG A 74 -9.95 11.80 -0.46
CA ARG A 74 -10.03 10.71 -1.43
C ARG A 74 -8.68 10.05 -1.67
N GLY A 75 -7.60 10.82 -1.72
CA GLY A 75 -6.24 10.31 -1.87
C GLY A 75 -5.83 9.40 -0.70
N ALA A 76 -6.13 9.82 0.53
CA ALA A 76 -5.95 8.99 1.73
C ALA A 76 -6.75 7.68 1.66
N GLN A 77 -8.02 7.74 1.27
CA GLN A 77 -8.87 6.56 1.14
C GLN A 77 -8.33 5.58 0.08
N LEU A 78 -7.96 6.11 -1.08
CA LEU A 78 -7.38 5.33 -2.17
C LEU A 78 -6.07 4.63 -1.74
N ALA A 79 -5.23 5.32 -0.97
CA ALA A 79 -4.01 4.74 -0.40
C ALA A 79 -4.29 3.58 0.56
N ILE A 80 -5.30 3.70 1.43
CA ILE A 80 -5.70 2.63 2.36
C ILE A 80 -6.26 1.43 1.59
N ASP A 81 -7.17 1.67 0.65
CA ASP A 81 -7.80 0.58 -0.11
C ASP A 81 -6.75 -0.18 -0.94
N GLU A 82 -5.76 0.52 -1.48
CA GLU A 82 -4.64 -0.11 -2.17
C GLU A 82 -3.69 -0.83 -1.21
N CYS A 83 -3.43 -0.29 -0.02
CA CYS A 83 -2.65 -0.99 1.01
C CYS A 83 -3.34 -2.30 1.42
N GLN A 84 -4.65 -2.25 1.71
CA GLN A 84 -5.46 -3.43 1.99
C GLN A 84 -5.44 -4.41 0.82
N PHE A 85 -5.50 -3.92 -0.41
CA PHE A 85 -5.34 -4.77 -1.59
C PHE A 85 -3.97 -5.46 -1.61
N GLN A 86 -2.86 -4.73 -1.46
CA GLN A 86 -1.51 -5.30 -1.51
C GLN A 86 -1.25 -6.31 -0.38
N PHE A 87 -1.86 -6.10 0.79
CA PHE A 87 -1.64 -6.91 1.98
C PHE A 87 -2.75 -7.93 2.31
N ARG A 88 -3.80 -8.04 1.47
CA ARG A 88 -4.99 -8.90 1.72
C ARG A 88 -4.68 -10.34 2.12
N ASN A 89 -3.57 -10.88 1.62
CA ASN A 89 -3.13 -12.26 1.84
C ASN A 89 -1.88 -12.37 2.74
N ARG A 90 -1.51 -11.31 3.47
CA ARG A 90 -0.42 -11.32 4.48
C ARG A 90 -1.02 -11.35 5.88
N ARG A 91 -0.30 -11.87 6.90
CA ARG A 91 -0.76 -11.92 8.32
C ARG A 91 -1.23 -10.57 8.86
N TRP A 92 -0.53 -9.50 8.51
CA TRP A 92 -1.02 -8.13 8.62
C TRP A 92 -1.64 -7.69 7.28
N ASN A 93 -2.92 -7.34 7.27
CA ASN A 93 -3.68 -7.06 6.04
C ASN A 93 -3.96 -5.57 5.82
N CYS A 94 -3.20 -4.68 6.45
CA CYS A 94 -3.46 -3.25 6.44
C CYS A 94 -4.84 -2.86 7.02
N SER A 95 -5.33 -3.64 7.98
CA SER A 95 -6.48 -3.26 8.80
C SER A 95 -6.15 -2.03 9.64
N THR A 96 -7.04 -1.04 9.60
CA THR A 96 -6.90 0.20 10.35
C THR A 96 -7.76 0.10 11.61
N LEU A 97 -7.19 0.24 12.81
CA LEU A 97 -7.99 0.21 14.04
C LEU A 97 -8.98 1.38 14.10
N GLU A 98 -10.20 1.10 14.56
CA GLU A 98 -11.33 2.02 14.62
C GLU A 98 -11.13 3.22 15.59
N THR A 99 -10.08 3.23 16.41
CA THR A 99 -9.93 4.20 17.51
C THR A 99 -9.19 5.50 17.20
N MET A 100 -8.79 5.78 15.94
CA MET A 100 -8.36 7.14 15.54
C MET A 100 -8.81 7.51 14.10
N PRO A 101 -9.75 8.45 13.92
CA PRO A 101 -10.39 8.73 12.62
C PRO A 101 -9.66 9.81 11.80
N VAL A 102 -9.62 9.65 10.46
CA VAL A 102 -8.99 10.58 9.48
C VAL A 102 -9.89 10.81 8.23
N PHE A 103 -11.17 11.12 8.43
CA PHE A 103 -12.14 11.70 7.45
C PHE A 103 -13.09 10.75 6.68
N GLY A 104 -14.31 11.29 6.42
CA GLY A 104 -15.61 10.60 6.20
C GLY A 104 -16.08 10.35 4.74
N LYS A 105 -17.28 9.73 4.54
CA LYS A 105 -17.86 9.11 3.30
C LYS A 105 -18.18 10.04 2.09
N VAL A 106 -18.46 9.42 0.93
CA VAL A 106 -18.83 10.06 -0.36
C VAL A 106 -20.22 9.59 -0.85
N VAL A 107 -21.01 10.51 -1.41
CA VAL A 107 -22.07 10.28 -2.40
C VAL A 107 -21.47 10.60 -3.77
N THR A 108 -21.57 9.68 -4.73
CA THR A 108 -21.07 9.86 -6.09
C THR A 108 -22.03 10.74 -6.88
N GLN A 109 -21.61 11.96 -7.22
CA GLN A 109 -22.16 12.70 -8.36
C GLN A 109 -21.08 12.87 -9.41
N GLY A 110 -21.50 12.66 -10.66
CA GLY A 110 -20.66 12.58 -11.84
C GLY A 110 -19.76 13.79 -12.01
N PHE A 111 -18.56 13.53 -12.48
CA PHE A 111 -17.58 14.52 -12.83
C PHE A 111 -17.28 14.36 -14.33
N GLN A 112 -17.31 15.49 -15.05
CA GLN A 112 -16.83 15.64 -16.43
C GLN A 112 -15.81 16.79 -16.46
N TRP A 113 -14.60 16.53 -16.97
CA TRP A 113 -13.61 17.52 -17.41
C TRP A 113 -13.03 16.99 -18.72
N SER A 114 -13.00 17.83 -19.74
CA SER A 114 -12.11 17.72 -20.90
C SER A 114 -10.77 18.39 -20.57
N GLY A 115 -9.68 17.91 -21.17
CA GLY A 115 -8.35 17.85 -20.53
C GLY A 115 -7.61 19.15 -20.20
N CYS A 116 -6.73 19.01 -19.21
CA CYS A 116 -5.54 19.80 -18.84
C CYS A 116 -4.48 18.78 -18.34
N SER A 117 -3.18 19.04 -18.49
CA SER A 117 -2.14 18.18 -17.89
C SER A 117 -2.24 18.17 -16.36
N ASP A 118 -2.01 17.02 -15.72
CA ASP A 118 -2.01 16.92 -14.25
C ASP A 118 -0.95 17.85 -13.66
N ASN A 119 -1.33 18.75 -12.75
CA ASN A 119 -0.37 19.58 -12.00
C ASN A 119 0.23 18.80 -10.82
N ILE A 120 1.09 17.84 -11.13
CA ILE A 120 1.71 16.99 -10.10
C ILE A 120 2.62 17.80 -9.19
N ALA A 121 3.27 18.85 -9.70
CA ALA A 121 4.10 19.74 -8.88
C ALA A 121 3.29 20.34 -7.71
N TYR A 122 2.09 20.83 -7.99
CA TYR A 122 1.17 21.29 -6.94
C TYR A 122 0.79 20.17 -5.97
N GLY A 123 0.40 18.99 -6.47
CA GLY A 123 -0.01 17.86 -5.61
C GLY A 123 1.11 17.39 -4.67
N VAL A 124 2.34 17.30 -5.18
CA VAL A 124 3.54 16.94 -4.40
C VAL A 124 3.86 18.01 -3.36
N ALA A 125 3.88 19.28 -3.76
CA ALA A 125 4.16 20.39 -2.84
C ALA A 125 3.10 20.48 -1.72
N PHE A 126 1.82 20.31 -2.07
CA PHE A 126 0.73 20.29 -1.10
C PHE A 126 0.89 19.11 -0.13
N SER A 127 1.09 17.89 -0.65
CA SER A 127 1.33 16.69 0.16
C SER A 127 2.51 16.87 1.12
N GLN A 128 3.61 17.44 0.64
CA GLN A 128 4.77 17.77 1.46
C GLN A 128 4.42 18.79 2.57
N SER A 129 3.67 19.84 2.24
CA SER A 129 3.28 20.85 3.24
C SER A 129 2.30 20.31 4.30
N PHE A 130 1.40 19.41 3.91
CA PHE A 130 0.31 18.93 4.76
C PHE A 130 0.66 17.67 5.56
N VAL A 131 1.31 16.68 4.94
CA VAL A 131 1.65 15.40 5.59
C VAL A 131 2.87 15.55 6.48
N ASP A 132 3.90 16.26 6.00
CA ASP A 132 5.20 16.31 6.70
C ASP A 132 5.21 17.27 7.90
N VAL A 133 4.29 18.24 7.97
CA VAL A 133 4.29 19.27 9.03
C VAL A 133 4.24 18.69 10.44
N ARG A 134 3.56 17.54 10.61
CA ARG A 134 3.51 16.83 11.89
C ARG A 134 4.88 16.27 12.26
N GLU A 135 5.56 15.64 11.33
CA GLU A 135 6.87 15.04 11.59
C GLU A 135 7.93 16.12 11.79
N ARG A 136 7.87 17.22 11.02
CA ARG A 136 8.74 18.40 11.23
C ARG A 136 8.57 19.02 12.61
N SER A 137 7.35 19.03 13.16
CA SER A 137 7.09 19.56 14.52
C SER A 137 7.73 18.75 15.64
N LYS A 138 8.06 17.46 15.41
CA LYS A 138 8.78 16.61 16.38
C LYS A 138 10.29 16.84 16.38
N GLY A 139 10.81 17.59 15.40
CA GLY A 139 12.23 17.91 15.26
C GLY A 139 13.10 16.76 14.76
N GLN A 140 14.35 17.09 14.39
CA GLN A 140 15.34 16.12 13.88
C GLN A 140 15.89 15.17 14.97
N SER A 141 15.57 15.41 16.24
CA SER A 141 15.97 14.52 17.34
C SER A 141 15.25 13.17 17.28
N SER A 142 14.05 13.12 16.69
CA SER A 142 13.28 11.89 16.57
C SER A 142 13.70 11.13 15.32
N SER A 143 14.37 9.99 15.51
CA SER A 143 14.68 9.04 14.43
C SER A 143 13.43 8.63 13.66
N ARG A 144 12.31 8.45 14.35
CA ARG A 144 11.00 8.09 13.75
C ARG A 144 10.44 9.21 12.88
N ALA A 145 10.62 10.47 13.27
CA ALA A 145 10.22 11.61 12.43
C ALA A 145 11.05 11.67 11.14
N LEU A 146 12.37 11.42 11.22
CA LEU A 146 13.23 11.34 10.03
C LEU A 146 12.81 10.20 9.10
N MET A 147 12.53 9.02 9.66
CA MET A 147 12.07 7.84 8.90
C MET A 147 10.74 8.14 8.18
N ASN A 148 9.79 8.76 8.87
CA ASN A 148 8.50 9.11 8.28
C ASN A 148 8.65 10.14 7.16
N LEU A 149 9.49 11.17 7.33
CA LEU A 149 9.76 12.17 6.30
C LEU A 149 10.41 11.54 5.05
N HIS A 150 11.34 10.61 5.25
CA HIS A 150 11.97 9.84 4.17
C HIS A 150 10.94 9.02 3.40
N ASN A 151 10.16 8.19 4.09
CA ASN A 151 9.17 7.32 3.48
C ASN A 151 8.03 8.11 2.79
N ASN A 152 7.63 9.26 3.33
CA ASN A 152 6.68 10.17 2.68
C ASN A 152 7.22 10.67 1.34
N GLU A 153 8.51 11.01 1.28
CA GLU A 153 9.14 11.46 0.04
C GLU A 153 9.26 10.33 -0.97
N ALA A 154 9.67 9.13 -0.54
CA ALA A 154 9.68 7.95 -1.39
C ALA A 154 8.30 7.67 -2.00
N GLY A 155 7.21 7.85 -1.23
CA GLY A 155 5.85 7.74 -1.74
C GLY A 155 5.49 8.81 -2.79
N ARG A 156 5.94 10.06 -2.63
CA ARG A 156 5.77 11.12 -3.64
C ARG A 156 6.57 10.82 -4.90
N LYS A 157 7.80 10.32 -4.75
CA LYS A 157 8.65 9.90 -5.87
C LYS A 157 8.09 8.72 -6.63
N ALA A 158 7.45 7.76 -5.95
CA ALA A 158 6.81 6.63 -6.61
C ALA A 158 5.77 7.08 -7.66
N ILE A 159 5.11 8.23 -7.45
CA ILE A 159 4.21 8.85 -8.44
C ILE A 159 5.00 9.58 -9.53
N LEU A 160 5.95 10.45 -9.13
CA LEU A 160 6.72 11.30 -10.05
C LEU A 160 7.54 10.47 -11.06
N SER A 161 8.26 9.47 -10.57
CA SER A 161 9.15 8.62 -11.39
C SER A 161 8.39 7.68 -12.32
N HIS A 162 7.08 7.50 -12.11
CA HIS A 162 6.22 6.60 -12.90
C HIS A 162 5.12 7.33 -13.68
N MET A 163 5.24 8.65 -13.87
CA MET A 163 4.38 9.38 -14.80
C MET A 163 4.50 8.81 -16.21
N ARG A 164 3.37 8.71 -16.92
CA ARG A 164 3.33 8.19 -18.29
C ARG A 164 2.98 9.28 -19.28
N VAL A 165 3.48 9.16 -20.51
CA VAL A 165 3.02 9.99 -21.62
C VAL A 165 1.78 9.34 -22.21
N GLU A 166 0.65 10.05 -22.16
CA GLU A 166 -0.57 9.67 -22.85
C GLU A 166 -0.74 10.55 -24.08
N CYS A 167 -1.24 9.97 -25.17
CA CYS A 167 -1.49 10.70 -26.41
C CYS A 167 -2.92 10.45 -26.89
N LYS A 168 -3.57 11.48 -27.42
CA LYS A 168 -4.80 11.38 -28.22
C LYS A 168 -4.51 11.71 -29.67
N CYS A 169 -5.03 10.89 -30.57
CA CYS A 169 -4.94 11.08 -32.00
C CYS A 169 -6.14 11.89 -32.51
N HIS A 170 -5.88 12.81 -33.43
CA HIS A 170 -6.85 13.77 -33.95
C HIS A 170 -6.91 13.77 -35.48
N GLY A 171 -6.31 12.79 -36.16
CA GLY A 171 -6.34 12.67 -37.61
C GLY A 171 -7.72 12.23 -38.14
N VAL A 172 -7.90 12.34 -39.46
CA VAL A 172 -9.14 12.00 -40.16
C VAL A 172 -9.51 10.55 -39.87
N SER A 173 -10.78 10.30 -39.50
CA SER A 173 -11.26 8.96 -39.11
C SER A 173 -10.54 8.32 -37.92
N GLY A 174 -9.94 9.13 -37.03
CA GLY A 174 -9.23 8.64 -35.84
C GLY A 174 -7.79 8.23 -36.10
N SER A 175 -7.23 8.60 -37.25
CA SER A 175 -5.83 8.38 -37.59
C SER A 175 -4.88 9.21 -36.70
N CYS A 176 -3.60 8.80 -36.62
CA CYS A 176 -2.62 9.34 -35.67
C CYS A 176 -1.52 10.20 -36.32
N GLU A 177 -1.71 10.68 -37.55
CA GLU A 177 -0.75 11.58 -38.21
C GLU A 177 -0.58 12.88 -37.42
N VAL A 178 -1.66 13.35 -36.78
CA VAL A 178 -1.62 14.39 -35.77
C VAL A 178 -2.07 13.81 -34.43
N LYS A 179 -1.23 13.96 -33.41
CA LYS A 179 -1.55 13.56 -32.04
C LYS A 179 -1.07 14.59 -31.04
N THR A 180 -1.82 14.73 -29.96
CA THR A 180 -1.47 15.58 -28.82
C THR A 180 -1.12 14.67 -27.65
N CYS A 181 0.03 14.89 -27.02
CA CYS A 181 0.49 14.10 -25.88
C CYS A 181 0.66 14.97 -24.63
N TRP A 182 0.41 14.40 -23.46
CA TRP A 182 0.66 15.02 -22.16
C TRP A 182 1.20 13.98 -21.17
N LYS A 183 1.84 14.45 -20.10
CA LYS A 183 2.17 13.58 -18.97
C LYS A 183 0.92 13.39 -18.10
N ALA A 184 0.63 12.14 -17.76
CA ALA A 184 -0.51 11.74 -16.95
C ALA A 184 -0.02 10.89 -15.76
N MET A 185 -0.74 10.98 -14.64
CA MET A 185 -0.51 10.10 -13.49
C MET A 185 -0.70 8.62 -13.88
N PRO A 186 0.14 7.70 -13.35
CA PRO A 186 -0.09 6.28 -13.54
C PRO A 186 -1.36 5.83 -12.81
N PRO A 187 -2.00 4.73 -13.25
CA PRO A 187 -3.04 4.08 -12.46
C PRO A 187 -2.52 3.77 -11.05
N PHE A 188 -3.31 4.05 -10.02
CA PHE A 188 -2.83 3.96 -8.63
C PHE A 188 -2.40 2.54 -8.23
N ARG A 189 -2.97 1.50 -8.84
CA ARG A 189 -2.50 0.10 -8.71
C ARG A 189 -1.03 -0.07 -9.09
N LYS A 190 -0.54 0.65 -10.11
CA LYS A 190 0.88 0.61 -10.49
C LYS A 190 1.75 1.25 -9.41
N VAL A 191 1.31 2.35 -8.82
CA VAL A 191 1.99 3.00 -7.67
C VAL A 191 2.01 2.04 -6.47
N GLY A 192 0.88 1.41 -6.15
CA GLY A 192 0.77 0.41 -5.10
C GLY A 192 1.76 -0.76 -5.28
N ASN A 193 1.88 -1.29 -6.50
CA ASN A 193 2.85 -2.34 -6.81
C ASN A 193 4.30 -1.87 -6.61
N VAL A 194 4.65 -0.67 -7.10
CA VAL A 194 6.00 -0.09 -6.93
C VAL A 194 6.34 0.06 -5.45
N ILE A 195 5.43 0.64 -4.66
CA ILE A 195 5.64 0.81 -3.22
C ILE A 195 5.73 -0.55 -2.52
N LYS A 196 4.96 -1.55 -2.97
CA LYS A 196 5.02 -2.91 -2.44
C LYS A 196 6.36 -3.59 -2.72
N GLU A 197 6.93 -3.39 -3.91
CA GLU A 197 8.28 -3.87 -4.24
C GLU A 197 9.33 -3.17 -3.36
N LYS A 198 9.21 -1.85 -3.17
CA LYS A 198 10.07 -1.10 -2.24
C LYS A 198 9.94 -1.62 -0.81
N PHE A 199 8.74 -1.97 -0.36
CA PHE A 199 8.49 -2.54 0.96
C PHE A 199 9.18 -3.89 1.17
N ASP A 200 9.21 -4.76 0.15
CA ASP A 200 9.86 -6.08 0.23
C ASP A 200 11.40 -6.01 0.21
N GLY A 201 11.96 -4.86 -0.17
CA GLY A 201 13.41 -4.62 -0.25
C GLY A 201 13.91 -3.52 0.67
N ALA A 202 13.12 -3.10 1.65
CA ALA A 202 13.42 -1.88 2.38
C ALA A 202 14.40 -2.06 3.54
N THR A 203 15.10 -0.98 3.89
CA THR A 203 16.36 -1.06 4.65
C THR A 203 16.17 -0.75 6.14
N GLU A 204 16.73 -1.60 7.00
CA GLU A 204 16.82 -1.32 8.44
C GLU A 204 17.88 -0.25 8.67
N VAL A 205 17.50 0.84 9.33
CA VAL A 205 18.35 2.01 9.56
C VAL A 205 18.44 2.35 11.04
N GLU A 206 19.51 3.03 11.39
CA GLU A 206 19.70 3.66 12.68
C GLU A 206 20.08 5.13 12.52
N GLN A 207 19.81 5.94 13.54
CA GLN A 207 20.16 7.34 13.53
C GLN A 207 21.62 7.51 13.97
N ARG A 208 22.45 8.06 13.09
CA ARG A 208 23.82 8.47 13.43
C ARG A 208 23.99 9.98 13.31
N LYS A 209 24.89 10.52 14.12
CA LYS A 209 25.28 11.93 14.07
C LYS A 209 26.48 12.08 13.14
N VAL A 210 26.31 12.81 12.05
CA VAL A 210 27.37 13.16 11.10
C VAL A 210 27.57 14.67 11.18
N GLY A 211 28.64 15.10 11.87
CA GLY A 211 28.85 16.50 12.21
C GLY A 211 27.76 17.02 13.17
N THR A 212 27.04 18.06 12.77
CA THR A 212 25.88 18.61 13.51
C THR A 212 24.56 17.95 13.12
N THR A 213 24.52 17.27 11.98
CA THR A 213 23.30 16.71 11.38
C THR A 213 23.08 15.28 11.85
N LYS A 214 21.82 14.94 12.15
CA LYS A 214 21.41 13.56 12.41
C LYS A 214 20.86 12.96 11.11
N VAL A 215 21.42 11.83 10.69
CA VAL A 215 21.06 11.13 9.46
C VAL A 215 20.71 9.69 9.74
N LEU A 216 19.86 9.10 8.90
CA LEU A 216 19.59 7.67 8.92
C LEU A 216 20.66 6.97 8.07
N VAL A 217 21.24 5.91 8.62
CA VAL A 217 22.20 5.07 7.90
C VAL A 217 21.79 3.61 8.05
N PRO A 218 22.11 2.73 7.09
CA PRO A 218 21.85 1.30 7.23
C PRO A 218 22.47 0.76 8.52
N ARG A 219 21.71 -0.03 9.28
CA ARG A 219 22.21 -0.66 10.50
C ARG A 219 23.33 -1.65 10.20
N ASN A 220 23.21 -2.40 9.12
CA ASN A 220 24.29 -3.23 8.59
C ASN A 220 25.07 -2.47 7.51
N SER A 221 26.34 -2.18 7.79
CA SER A 221 27.22 -1.43 6.87
C SER A 221 27.61 -2.19 5.60
N GLN A 222 27.35 -3.51 5.53
CA GLN A 222 27.56 -4.31 4.31
C GLN A 222 26.45 -4.08 3.28
N PHE A 223 25.30 -3.53 3.69
CA PHE A 223 24.23 -3.19 2.77
C PHE A 223 24.48 -1.85 2.09
N LYS A 224 24.00 -1.75 0.84
CA LYS A 224 24.07 -0.51 0.09
C LYS A 224 23.27 0.58 0.82
N PRO A 225 23.75 1.84 0.80
CA PRO A 225 22.94 2.96 1.28
C PRO A 225 21.60 3.02 0.55
N HIS A 226 20.55 3.38 1.29
CA HIS A 226 19.22 3.59 0.72
C HIS A 226 19.20 4.87 -0.12
N THR A 227 18.41 4.85 -1.20
CA THR A 227 18.08 6.05 -1.97
C THR A 227 16.85 6.74 -1.39
N ASP A 228 16.52 7.92 -1.91
CA ASP A 228 15.30 8.64 -1.56
C ASP A 228 14.02 8.06 -2.21
N GLU A 229 14.15 7.02 -3.06
CA GLU A 229 13.04 6.22 -3.57
C GLU A 229 12.82 4.92 -2.79
N ASP A 230 13.73 4.56 -1.89
CA ASP A 230 13.65 3.35 -1.08
C ASP A 230 12.92 3.61 0.24
N LEU A 231 12.23 2.62 0.77
CA LEU A 231 11.65 2.71 2.11
C LEU A 231 12.69 2.30 3.17
N VAL A 232 12.55 2.85 4.38
CA VAL A 232 13.42 2.56 5.52
C VAL A 232 12.61 2.34 6.80
N TYR A 233 13.15 1.54 7.73
CA TYR A 233 12.58 1.29 9.06
C TYR A 233 13.62 1.29 10.17
N LEU A 234 13.14 1.56 11.39
CA LEU A 234 13.97 1.55 12.59
C LEU A 234 13.88 0.23 13.37
N ASP A 235 12.68 -0.34 13.43
CA ASP A 235 12.35 -1.45 14.34
C ASP A 235 11.68 -2.59 13.55
N PRO A 236 12.12 -3.85 13.73
CA PRO A 236 11.47 -5.00 13.09
C PRO A 236 10.03 -5.17 13.60
N SER A 237 9.15 -5.72 12.77
CA SER A 237 7.77 -5.99 13.19
C SER A 237 7.63 -7.01 14.31
N PRO A 238 6.51 -6.93 15.05
CA PRO A 238 6.02 -8.05 15.84
C PRO A 238 5.55 -9.21 14.95
N ASP A 239 5.31 -10.35 15.60
CA ASP A 239 4.59 -11.46 14.97
C ASP A 239 3.07 -11.21 15.01
N PHE A 240 2.43 -11.18 13.84
CA PHE A 240 1.00 -10.87 13.67
C PHE A 240 0.08 -12.09 13.84
N CYS A 241 0.60 -13.23 14.29
CA CYS A 241 -0.15 -14.46 14.46
C CYS A 241 -1.26 -14.36 15.51
N ASP A 242 -0.98 -13.71 16.63
CA ASP A 242 -1.86 -13.67 17.79
C ASP A 242 -2.47 -12.28 17.98
N TYR A 243 -3.68 -12.28 18.53
CA TYR A 243 -4.39 -11.05 18.89
C TYR A 243 -3.76 -10.42 20.12
N ASP A 244 -3.40 -9.13 20.06
CA ASP A 244 -2.93 -8.36 21.21
C ASP A 244 -3.71 -7.05 21.34
N PRO A 245 -4.66 -6.94 22.30
CA PRO A 245 -5.47 -5.74 22.45
C PRO A 245 -4.66 -4.52 22.89
N ARG A 246 -3.44 -4.71 23.43
CA ARG A 246 -2.58 -3.61 23.89
C ARG A 246 -1.84 -2.93 22.73
N THR A 247 -1.71 -3.63 21.60
CA THR A 247 -0.90 -3.17 20.47
C THR A 247 -1.80 -2.84 19.28
N PRO A 248 -1.90 -1.56 18.89
CA PRO A 248 -2.74 -1.17 17.77
C PRO A 248 -2.39 -1.91 16.47
N GLY A 249 -3.38 -2.55 15.84
CA GLY A 249 -3.22 -3.28 14.57
C GLY A 249 -2.92 -4.77 14.72
N MET A 250 -2.77 -5.27 15.95
CA MET A 250 -2.54 -6.70 16.23
C MET A 250 -3.87 -7.47 16.36
N LEU A 251 -4.47 -7.79 15.21
CA LEU A 251 -5.76 -8.50 15.16
C LEU A 251 -5.65 -10.03 15.25
N GLY A 252 -4.44 -10.58 15.09
CA GLY A 252 -4.23 -12.02 14.94
C GLY A 252 -4.72 -12.57 13.59
N THR A 253 -4.50 -13.87 13.36
CA THR A 253 -4.92 -14.54 12.12
C THR A 253 -6.10 -15.50 12.27
N VAL A 254 -6.65 -15.64 13.48
CA VAL A 254 -7.86 -16.44 13.75
C VAL A 254 -9.02 -15.98 12.86
N GLY A 255 -9.73 -16.93 12.24
CA GLY A 255 -10.87 -16.66 11.37
C GLY A 255 -10.51 -16.15 9.96
N ARG A 256 -9.22 -16.00 9.63
CA ARG A 256 -8.80 -15.55 8.31
C ARG A 256 -8.86 -16.66 7.28
N GLN A 257 -9.27 -16.31 6.06
CA GLN A 257 -9.27 -17.23 4.93
C GLN A 257 -7.84 -17.52 4.47
N CYS A 258 -7.53 -18.78 4.23
CA CYS A 258 -6.22 -19.22 3.75
C CYS A 258 -6.35 -20.13 2.52
N ASN A 259 -5.25 -20.28 1.78
CA ASN A 259 -5.18 -21.12 0.61
C ASN A 259 -4.51 -22.46 0.94
N ARG A 260 -5.25 -23.57 0.87
CA ARG A 260 -4.72 -24.90 1.22
C ARG A 260 -3.64 -25.39 0.25
N THR A 261 -3.68 -24.98 -1.02
CA THR A 261 -2.74 -25.46 -2.04
C THR A 261 -1.48 -24.60 -2.15
N SER A 262 -1.50 -23.38 -1.62
CA SER A 262 -0.34 -22.49 -1.66
C SER A 262 0.69 -22.85 -0.59
N LYS A 263 1.96 -22.88 -1.00
CA LYS A 263 3.12 -22.93 -0.09
C LYS A 263 3.68 -21.53 0.24
N ALA A 264 3.10 -20.48 -0.34
CA ALA A 264 3.47 -19.10 -0.07
C ALA A 264 2.72 -18.57 1.16
N ILE A 265 2.83 -17.26 1.41
CA ILE A 265 2.35 -16.61 2.64
C ILE A 265 0.83 -16.60 2.76
N ASP A 266 0.11 -16.77 1.64
CA ASP A 266 -1.34 -16.99 1.60
C ASP A 266 -1.74 -18.43 1.97
N GLY A 267 -0.76 -19.33 2.07
CA GLY A 267 -0.89 -20.73 2.43
C GLY A 267 -1.41 -20.93 3.86
N CYS A 268 -2.24 -21.95 4.09
CA CYS A 268 -2.79 -22.22 5.42
C CYS A 268 -1.73 -22.54 6.49
N GLU A 269 -0.60 -23.13 6.12
CA GLU A 269 0.50 -23.39 7.04
C GLU A 269 1.08 -22.10 7.63
N LEU A 270 1.39 -21.13 6.76
CA LEU A 270 2.00 -19.85 7.14
C LEU A 270 0.97 -18.85 7.68
N MET A 271 -0.22 -18.75 7.07
CA MET A 271 -1.24 -17.79 7.49
C MET A 271 -1.84 -18.15 8.85
N CYS A 272 -2.04 -19.44 9.13
CA CYS A 272 -2.61 -19.92 10.38
C CYS A 272 -1.56 -20.22 11.46
N CYS A 273 -0.28 -19.92 11.18
CA CYS A 273 0.82 -20.04 12.15
C CYS A 273 0.90 -21.43 12.78
N GLY A 274 0.67 -22.49 11.99
CA GLY A 274 0.68 -23.87 12.46
C GLY A 274 -0.53 -24.30 13.32
N ARG A 275 -1.49 -23.42 13.64
CA ARG A 275 -2.69 -23.77 14.44
C ARG A 275 -3.71 -24.64 13.69
N GLY A 276 -3.50 -24.85 12.40
CA GLY A 276 -4.43 -25.53 11.50
C GLY A 276 -5.59 -24.64 11.05
N PHE A 277 -6.49 -25.23 10.27
CA PHE A 277 -7.63 -24.53 9.68
C PHE A 277 -8.90 -25.39 9.73
N GLN A 278 -10.06 -24.75 9.57
CA GLN A 278 -11.34 -25.37 9.35
C GLN A 278 -11.68 -25.29 7.87
N THR A 279 -12.25 -26.35 7.30
CA THR A 279 -12.79 -26.37 5.93
C THR A 279 -14.30 -26.36 6.00
N GLN A 280 -14.94 -25.49 5.20
CA GLN A 280 -16.38 -25.43 5.04
C GLN A 280 -16.71 -25.38 3.54
N GLU A 281 -17.71 -26.15 3.11
CA GLU A 281 -18.25 -26.00 1.76
C GLU A 281 -19.26 -24.85 1.74
N VAL A 282 -18.98 -23.83 0.93
CA VAL A 282 -19.83 -22.64 0.83
C VAL A 282 -20.34 -22.53 -0.60
N GLU A 283 -21.64 -22.26 -0.74
CA GLU A 283 -22.24 -21.93 -2.04
C GLU A 283 -21.84 -20.49 -2.43
N VAL A 284 -21.06 -20.36 -3.50
CA VAL A 284 -20.71 -19.06 -4.08
C VAL A 284 -21.53 -18.82 -5.33
N VAL A 285 -22.17 -17.66 -5.38
CA VAL A 285 -22.92 -17.19 -6.55
C VAL A 285 -22.02 -16.26 -7.36
N ASP A 286 -21.77 -16.62 -8.62
CA ASP A 286 -20.97 -15.81 -9.54
C ASP A 286 -21.74 -15.51 -10.84
N ARG A 287 -21.35 -14.45 -11.55
CA ARG A 287 -21.91 -14.08 -12.84
C ARG A 287 -21.23 -14.88 -13.94
N CYS A 288 -21.98 -15.75 -14.59
CA CYS A 288 -21.49 -16.67 -15.61
C CYS A 288 -22.24 -16.51 -16.94
N SER A 289 -21.71 -17.13 -18.00
CA SER A 289 -22.35 -17.16 -19.33
C SER A 289 -22.82 -15.78 -19.81
N CYS A 290 -22.00 -14.77 -19.58
CA CYS A 290 -22.31 -13.38 -19.91
C CYS A 290 -22.39 -13.21 -21.43
N LYS A 291 -23.52 -12.68 -21.90
CA LYS A 291 -23.74 -12.33 -23.30
C LYS A 291 -23.83 -10.81 -23.42
N PHE A 292 -23.06 -10.26 -24.35
CA PHE A 292 -23.18 -8.87 -24.74
C PHE A 292 -24.37 -8.73 -25.69
N HIS A 293 -25.28 -7.81 -25.38
CA HIS A 293 -26.38 -7.41 -26.25
C HIS A 293 -26.01 -6.08 -26.87
N TRP A 294 -25.87 -6.06 -28.20
CA TRP A 294 -25.53 -4.85 -28.94
C TRP A 294 -26.62 -3.78 -28.71
N CYS A 295 -26.19 -2.60 -28.22
CA CYS A 295 -26.97 -1.50 -27.65
C CYS A 295 -27.55 -1.72 -26.21
N CYS A 296 -26.84 -1.69 -25.08
CA CYS A 296 -25.42 -1.59 -24.70
C CYS A 296 -25.27 -2.23 -23.30
N TYR A 297 -25.64 -3.51 -23.15
CA TYR A 297 -25.61 -4.16 -21.84
C TYR A 297 -25.12 -5.60 -21.90
N VAL A 298 -24.53 -6.04 -20.78
CA VAL A 298 -24.10 -7.42 -20.59
C VAL A 298 -25.12 -8.12 -19.69
N LYS A 299 -25.78 -9.14 -20.23
CA LYS A 299 -26.67 -10.01 -19.47
C LYS A 299 -25.90 -11.27 -19.08
N CYS A 300 -25.76 -11.51 -17.78
CA CYS A 300 -25.15 -12.72 -17.24
C CYS A 300 -26.20 -13.55 -16.52
N LYS A 301 -25.99 -14.86 -16.47
CA LYS A 301 -26.71 -15.75 -15.55
C LYS A 301 -26.03 -15.74 -14.20
N GLN A 302 -26.78 -16.05 -13.14
CA GLN A 302 -26.21 -16.38 -11.84
C GLN A 302 -25.92 -17.88 -11.82
N CYS A 303 -24.64 -18.25 -11.67
CA CYS A 303 -24.24 -19.62 -11.45
C CYS A 303 -23.90 -19.82 -9.98
N ARG A 304 -24.42 -20.91 -9.41
CA ARG A 304 -24.09 -21.36 -8.07
C ARG A 304 -23.03 -22.45 -8.19
N LYS A 305 -21.97 -22.36 -7.40
CA LYS A 305 -20.95 -23.41 -7.28
C LYS A 305 -20.62 -23.63 -5.81
N MET A 306 -20.45 -24.88 -5.43
CA MET A 306 -19.90 -25.24 -4.12
C MET A 306 -18.38 -25.10 -4.18
N VAL A 307 -17.81 -24.38 -3.23
CA VAL A 307 -16.35 -24.25 -3.09
C VAL A 307 -15.94 -24.55 -1.65
N GLU A 308 -14.80 -25.21 -1.48
CA GLU A 308 -14.16 -25.33 -0.17
C GLU A 308 -13.56 -23.98 0.23
N MET A 309 -13.96 -23.49 1.40
CA MET A 309 -13.37 -22.33 2.05
C MET A 309 -12.61 -22.78 3.29
N HIS A 310 -11.36 -22.37 3.40
CA HIS A 310 -10.49 -22.70 4.53
C HIS A 310 -10.27 -21.47 5.41
N THR A 311 -10.48 -21.60 6.72
CA THR A 311 -10.32 -20.52 7.69
C THR A 311 -9.42 -20.94 8.85
N CYS A 312 -8.51 -20.06 9.27
CA CYS A 312 -7.60 -20.33 10.37
C CYS A 312 -8.34 -20.48 11.71
N ARG A 313 -7.86 -21.41 12.53
CA ARG A 313 -8.32 -21.60 13.92
C ARG A 313 -7.72 -20.56 14.85
#